data_AF-A0A3A8J4R7-F1
#
_entry.id   AF-A0A3A8J4R7-F1
#
_cell.length_a   1.000
_cell.length_b   1.000
_cell.length_c   1.000
_cell.angle_alpha   90.00
_cell.angle_beta   90.00
_cell.angle_gamma   90.00
#
_symmetry.space_group_name_H-M   'P 1'
#
loop_
_entity.id
_entity.type
_entity.pdbx_description
1 polymer ?
#
loop_
_entity_poly.entity_id
_entity_poly.type
_entity_poly.pdbx_seq_one_letter_code
_entity_poly.pdbx_strand_id
1 'polypeptide(L)'
;MVVAYGVCHHDGDPMPPRFICLLMLSLALPGASASAGEPAPVPPPASVPGWFENPTRTRGLLGSTALPLHAGEGFVGQQALLATIAEVGLSEQVSVSVATAAFVYSMGRAFDDVPFSLVGGIKVSRPLSERLHLAFGVQGGSFDTGQYLLDTLNGISVYGILTYGTPDAHVSLTVRPFLAWGTYHSGSLMILPMLGGFVRLGEQWGLAGEVALSPVDGISGTFGFATAGARFMGRQWSLDLGLLAEQQWKDTDNPSVLPGFSFLFHWR
;
A
#
# COMPACT_ATOMS: atom_id res chain seq x y z
N MET A 1 -14.75 18.00 24.79
CA MET A 1 -16.03 18.72 24.71
C MET A 1 -16.52 18.60 23.27
N VAL A 2 -17.45 17.70 23.00
CA VAL A 2 -18.03 17.49 21.67
C VAL A 2 -19.25 18.40 21.58
N VAL A 3 -19.21 19.37 20.67
CA VAL A 3 -20.37 20.19 20.34
C VAL A 3 -20.90 19.70 19.00
N ALA A 4 -22.02 18.97 19.05
CA ALA A 4 -22.78 18.61 17.87
C ALA A 4 -23.68 19.79 17.49
N TYR A 5 -23.52 20.31 16.27
CA TYR A 5 -24.55 21.12 15.64
C TYR A 5 -25.24 20.28 14.57
N GLY A 6 -26.54 20.07 14.75
CA GLY A 6 -27.42 19.52 13.73
C GLY A 6 -27.68 20.55 12.63
N VAL A 7 -27.57 20.11 11.38
CA VAL A 7 -27.88 20.91 10.20
C VAL A 7 -29.29 20.58 9.74
N CYS A 8 -30.11 21.61 9.53
CA CYS A 8 -31.39 21.49 8.84
C CYS A 8 -31.11 21.26 7.34
N HIS A 9 -31.72 20.22 6.78
CA HIS A 9 -31.70 19.88 5.36
C HIS A 9 -32.38 20.95 4.51
N HIS A 10 -31.82 21.22 3.33
CA HIS A 10 -32.59 21.68 2.19
C HIS A 10 -32.23 20.87 0.94
N ASP A 11 -33.29 20.55 0.19
CA ASP A 11 -33.47 19.53 -0.83
C ASP A 11 -32.45 19.49 -1.98
N GLY A 12 -32.01 18.27 -2.28
CA GLY A 12 -31.23 17.89 -3.45
C GLY A 12 -30.62 16.52 -3.19
N ASP A 13 -31.27 15.45 -3.63
CA ASP A 13 -30.97 14.05 -3.29
C ASP A 13 -29.46 13.72 -3.44
N PRO A 14 -28.71 13.56 -2.33
CA PRO A 14 -27.33 13.11 -2.38
C PRO A 14 -27.32 11.59 -2.39
N MET A 15 -26.67 10.96 -3.38
CA MET A 15 -26.36 9.54 -3.30
C MET A 15 -25.59 9.28 -1.99
N PRO A 16 -26.11 8.46 -1.06
CA PRO A 16 -25.48 8.32 0.23
C PRO A 16 -24.18 7.49 0.12
N PRO A 17 -23.17 7.76 0.97
CA PRO A 17 -21.89 7.01 1.05
C PRO A 17 -22.05 5.50 1.36
N ARG A 18 -23.29 5.02 1.50
CA ARG A 18 -23.66 3.62 1.71
C ARG A 18 -23.28 2.73 0.54
N PHE A 19 -23.27 3.23 -0.70
CA PHE A 19 -22.97 2.41 -1.88
C PHE A 19 -21.50 1.96 -1.92
N ILE A 20 -20.57 2.82 -1.49
CA ILE A 20 -19.13 2.50 -1.46
C ILE A 20 -18.83 1.49 -0.34
N CYS A 21 -19.44 1.65 0.84
CA CYS A 21 -19.33 0.66 1.91
C CYS A 21 -19.93 -0.70 1.52
N LEU A 22 -21.04 -0.71 0.76
CA LEU A 22 -21.65 -1.95 0.26
C LEU A 22 -20.80 -2.61 -0.84
N LEU A 23 -20.13 -1.84 -1.70
CA LEU A 23 -19.20 -2.38 -2.70
C LEU A 23 -17.98 -3.01 -2.02
N MET A 24 -17.42 -2.34 -1.01
CA MET A 24 -16.31 -2.87 -0.19
C MET A 24 -16.75 -4.12 0.61
N LEU A 25 -17.98 -4.16 1.12
CA LEU A 25 -18.55 -5.36 1.74
C LEU A 25 -18.73 -6.50 0.73
N SER A 26 -19.11 -6.19 -0.51
CA SER A 26 -19.32 -7.19 -1.56
C SER A 26 -18.01 -7.83 -2.04
N LEU A 27 -16.90 -7.08 -1.98
CA LEU A 27 -15.54 -7.60 -2.24
C LEU A 27 -14.98 -8.42 -1.07
N ALA A 28 -15.52 -8.24 0.14
CA ALA A 28 -15.16 -8.99 1.35
C ALA A 28 -15.99 -10.27 1.54
N LEU A 29 -16.96 -10.56 0.66
CA LEU A 29 -17.73 -11.81 0.71
C LEU A 29 -16.96 -12.92 -0.02
N PRO A 30 -16.54 -13.99 0.68
CA PRO A 30 -15.88 -15.13 0.06
C PRO A 30 -16.91 -15.93 -0.74
N GLY A 31 -17.10 -15.56 -2.00
CA GLY A 31 -18.04 -16.19 -2.91
C GLY A 31 -17.42 -16.37 -4.28
N ALA A 32 -17.12 -17.62 -4.62
CA ALA A 32 -16.65 -18.11 -5.91
C ALA A 32 -15.16 -17.87 -6.26
N SER A 33 -14.27 -18.61 -5.58
CA SER A 33 -13.08 -19.11 -6.28
C SER A 33 -13.32 -20.59 -6.60
N ALA A 34 -13.66 -20.84 -7.87
CA ALA A 34 -13.67 -22.19 -8.42
C ALA A 34 -12.20 -22.64 -8.52
N SER A 35 -11.80 -23.56 -7.64
CA SER A 35 -10.49 -24.19 -7.64
C SER A 35 -10.23 -24.87 -8.98
N ALA A 36 -9.40 -24.25 -9.83
CA ALA A 36 -8.64 -24.98 -10.83
C ALA A 36 -7.51 -25.68 -10.09
N GLY A 37 -7.47 -27.01 -10.17
CA GLY A 37 -6.49 -27.83 -9.48
C GLY A 37 -5.08 -27.58 -10.00
N GLU A 38 -4.36 -26.66 -9.36
CA GLU A 38 -2.91 -26.61 -9.37
C GLU A 38 -2.35 -27.39 -8.16
N PRO A 39 -1.19 -28.05 -8.31
CA PRO A 39 -0.62 -28.89 -7.27
C PRO A 39 -0.32 -28.05 -6.02
N ALA A 40 -1.00 -28.39 -4.92
CA ALA A 40 -0.81 -27.78 -3.63
C ALA A 40 0.66 -27.91 -3.18
N PRO A 41 1.33 -26.81 -2.80
CA PRO A 41 2.61 -26.91 -2.10
C PRO A 41 2.39 -27.65 -0.78
N VAL A 42 3.34 -28.53 -0.45
CA VAL A 42 3.37 -29.31 0.79
C VAL A 42 3.08 -28.39 1.99
N PRO A 43 2.13 -28.75 2.88
CA PRO A 43 1.81 -27.91 4.03
C PRO A 43 3.07 -27.73 4.89
N PRO A 44 3.33 -26.52 5.40
CA PRO A 44 4.47 -26.29 6.28
C PRO A 44 4.38 -27.22 7.49
N PRO A 45 5.53 -27.64 8.07
CA PRO A 45 5.54 -28.46 9.28
C PRO A 45 4.69 -27.80 10.36
N ALA A 46 3.91 -28.62 11.08
CA ALA A 46 2.94 -28.21 12.09
C ALA A 46 3.49 -27.05 12.94
N SER A 47 2.87 -25.89 12.80
CA SER A 47 3.22 -24.65 13.50
C SER A 47 3.36 -24.91 15.00
N VAL A 48 4.48 -24.48 15.59
CA VAL A 48 4.60 -24.28 17.04
C VAL A 48 3.33 -23.54 17.49
N PRO A 49 2.63 -24.00 18.55
CA PRO A 49 1.41 -23.33 19.01
C PRO A 49 1.68 -21.84 19.22
N GLY A 50 1.10 -20.97 18.38
CA GLY A 50 1.32 -19.52 18.44
C GLY A 50 2.01 -18.90 17.21
N TRP A 51 2.80 -19.68 16.45
CA TRP A 51 3.46 -19.17 15.24
C TRP A 51 2.50 -19.20 14.03
N PHE A 52 1.91 -18.05 13.72
CA PHE A 52 1.05 -17.86 12.55
C PHE A 52 1.81 -17.16 11.43
N GLU A 53 1.35 -17.33 10.19
CA GLU A 53 1.93 -16.68 9.02
C GLU A 53 1.83 -15.15 9.12
N ASN A 54 2.89 -14.43 8.74
CA ASN A 54 2.87 -12.97 8.74
C ASN A 54 1.78 -12.43 7.78
N PRO A 55 0.72 -11.76 8.28
CA PRO A 55 -0.42 -11.29 7.46
C PRO A 55 -0.06 -10.17 6.48
N THR A 56 1.17 -9.68 6.54
CA THR A 56 1.66 -8.52 5.76
C THR A 56 2.94 -8.83 5.00
N ARG A 57 3.24 -10.11 4.77
CA ARG A 57 4.47 -10.53 4.07
C ARG A 57 4.66 -9.88 2.70
N THR A 58 3.57 -9.49 2.05
CA THR A 58 3.57 -8.90 0.70
C THR A 58 3.93 -7.42 0.68
N ARG A 59 4.18 -6.79 1.84
CA ARG A 59 4.39 -5.34 1.99
C ARG A 59 5.37 -4.94 3.09
N GLY A 60 6.05 -3.82 2.85
CA GLY A 60 6.80 -3.07 3.85
C GLY A 60 5.91 -2.12 4.64
N LEU A 61 6.48 -1.00 5.11
CA LEU A 61 5.75 0.10 5.75
C LEU A 61 5.06 0.99 4.70
N LEU A 62 5.73 1.18 3.56
CA LEU A 62 5.30 1.91 2.37
C LEU A 62 5.41 1.07 1.09
N GLY A 63 6.44 0.24 0.97
CA GLY A 63 6.72 -0.55 -0.23
C GLY A 63 5.97 -1.88 -0.33
N SER A 64 6.16 -2.55 -1.47
CA SER A 64 5.69 -3.93 -1.71
C SER A 64 6.88 -4.88 -1.71
N THR A 65 6.62 -6.14 -1.41
CA THR A 65 7.59 -7.25 -1.58
C THR A 65 7.16 -8.12 -2.76
N ALA A 66 8.03 -9.03 -3.18
CA ALA A 66 7.74 -10.05 -4.17
C ALA A 66 7.10 -11.32 -3.57
N LEU A 67 6.88 -11.37 -2.26
CA LEU A 67 6.14 -12.47 -1.63
C LEU A 67 4.67 -12.41 -2.08
N PRO A 68 4.09 -13.52 -2.56
CA PRO A 68 2.73 -13.52 -3.10
C PRO A 68 1.67 -13.58 -1.99
N LEU A 69 0.48 -13.07 -2.28
CA LEU A 69 -0.75 -13.48 -1.59
C LEU A 69 -1.17 -14.87 -2.10
N HIS A 70 -1.78 -15.69 -1.24
CA HIS A 70 -2.42 -16.92 -1.68
C HIS A 70 -3.71 -16.62 -2.43
N ALA A 71 -4.20 -17.58 -3.22
CA ALA A 71 -5.48 -17.46 -3.89
C ALA A 71 -6.62 -17.28 -2.86
N GLY A 72 -7.43 -16.23 -3.03
CA GLY A 72 -8.53 -15.88 -2.14
C GLY A 72 -8.13 -15.10 -0.88
N GLU A 73 -6.83 -15.02 -0.58
CA GLU A 73 -6.29 -14.21 0.51
C GLU A 73 -6.35 -12.72 0.16
N GLY A 74 -6.53 -11.86 1.14
CA GLY A 74 -6.36 -10.44 0.92
C GLY A 74 -6.27 -9.63 2.20
N PHE A 75 -6.09 -8.33 2.02
CA PHE A 75 -6.08 -7.39 3.13
C PHE A 75 -6.73 -6.06 2.75
N VAL A 76 -7.18 -5.33 3.77
CA VAL A 76 -7.66 -3.95 3.66
C VAL A 76 -7.24 -3.15 4.87
N GLY A 77 -6.88 -1.89 4.68
CA GLY A 77 -6.73 -0.96 5.79
C GLY A 77 -5.99 0.32 5.44
N GLN A 78 -5.58 1.05 6.46
CA GLN A 78 -4.89 2.34 6.31
C GLN A 78 -3.38 2.12 6.34
N GLN A 79 -2.66 2.68 5.37
CA GLN A 79 -1.20 2.65 5.28
C GLN A 79 -0.63 4.05 5.52
N ALA A 80 0.25 4.15 6.52
CA ALA A 80 1.01 5.35 6.90
C ALA A 80 0.15 6.62 7.06
N LEU A 81 -1.14 6.48 7.40
CA LEU A 81 -2.18 7.53 7.30
C LEU A 81 -2.43 8.11 5.90
N LEU A 82 -1.55 7.88 4.93
CA LEU A 82 -1.60 8.44 3.58
C LEU A 82 -2.70 7.83 2.72
N ALA A 83 -2.84 6.50 2.74
CA ALA A 83 -3.70 5.78 1.81
C ALA A 83 -4.49 4.67 2.48
N THR A 84 -5.76 4.52 2.11
CA THR A 84 -6.51 3.29 2.32
C THR A 84 -6.19 2.35 1.17
N ILE A 85 -5.79 1.12 1.47
CA ILE A 85 -5.35 0.12 0.47
C ILE A 85 -6.11 -1.17 0.70
N ALA A 86 -6.51 -1.81 -0.39
CA ALA A 86 -6.95 -3.20 -0.43
C ALA A 86 -6.16 -3.97 -1.49
N GLU A 87 -5.82 -5.23 -1.21
CA GLU A 87 -5.18 -6.14 -2.16
C GLU A 87 -5.79 -7.54 -2.00
N VAL A 88 -6.00 -8.24 -3.11
CA VAL A 88 -6.50 -9.62 -3.10
C VAL A 88 -5.68 -10.49 -4.04
N GLY A 89 -5.38 -11.72 -3.61
CA GLY A 89 -4.78 -12.76 -4.42
C GLY A 89 -5.83 -13.41 -5.32
N LEU A 90 -5.71 -13.23 -6.63
CA LEU A 90 -6.53 -13.92 -7.63
C LEU A 90 -6.03 -15.35 -7.88
N SER A 91 -4.73 -15.57 -7.71
CA SER A 91 -4.07 -16.88 -7.75
C SER A 91 -2.83 -16.86 -6.84
N GLU A 92 -2.12 -17.98 -6.74
CA GLU A 92 -0.83 -18.06 -6.00
C GLU A 92 0.27 -17.15 -6.56
N GLN A 93 0.05 -16.54 -7.73
CA GLN A 93 1.02 -15.69 -8.41
C GLN A 93 0.46 -14.31 -8.75
N VAL A 94 -0.85 -14.15 -8.87
CA VAL A 94 -1.46 -12.89 -9.33
C VAL A 94 -2.26 -12.26 -8.21
N SER A 95 -2.02 -10.98 -7.99
CA SER A 95 -2.77 -10.16 -7.04
C SER A 95 -3.17 -8.83 -7.68
N VAL A 96 -4.30 -8.30 -7.25
CA VAL A 96 -4.82 -6.99 -7.67
C VAL A 96 -4.96 -6.11 -6.45
N SER A 97 -4.57 -4.85 -6.58
CA SER A 97 -4.66 -3.85 -5.53
C SER A 97 -5.45 -2.63 -5.98
N VAL A 98 -6.09 -2.00 -5.00
CA VAL A 98 -6.72 -0.69 -5.15
C VAL A 98 -6.37 0.15 -3.92
N ALA A 99 -6.07 1.42 -4.14
CA ALA A 99 -5.70 2.36 -3.10
C ALA A 99 -6.36 3.72 -3.33
N THR A 100 -6.68 4.41 -2.24
CA THR A 100 -7.19 5.79 -2.25
C THR A 100 -6.48 6.64 -1.21
N ALA A 101 -6.15 7.89 -1.56
CA ALA A 101 -5.44 8.84 -0.70
C ALA A 101 -6.38 9.74 0.12
N ALA A 102 -7.54 9.21 0.56
CA ALA A 102 -8.65 10.01 1.07
C ALA A 102 -8.40 10.72 2.42
N PHE A 103 -7.60 10.12 3.31
CA PHE A 103 -7.67 10.49 4.74
C PHE A 103 -6.92 11.79 5.07
N VAL A 104 -5.71 12.02 4.55
CA VAL A 104 -4.96 13.26 4.82
C VAL A 104 -5.59 14.48 4.15
N TYR A 105 -6.18 14.31 2.97
CA TYR A 105 -6.81 15.40 2.22
C TYR A 105 -8.11 15.90 2.89
N SER A 106 -8.90 15.00 3.47
CA SER A 106 -10.18 15.34 4.12
C SER A 106 -10.06 16.14 5.42
N MET A 107 -8.91 16.11 6.10
CA MET A 107 -8.69 16.92 7.32
C MET A 107 -8.36 18.39 7.02
N GLY A 108 -7.99 18.72 5.79
CA GLY A 108 -7.58 20.09 5.40
C GLY A 108 -8.67 20.93 4.72
N ARG A 109 -9.82 20.35 4.35
CA ARG A 109 -10.90 21.02 3.62
C ARG A 109 -12.24 20.82 4.35
N ALA A 110 -13.01 21.90 4.47
CA ALA A 110 -14.45 21.79 4.69
C ALA A 110 -15.04 20.97 3.52
N PHE A 111 -15.92 20.03 3.83
CA PHE A 111 -16.33 18.85 3.06
C PHE A 111 -17.04 19.08 1.71
N ASP A 112 -16.86 20.22 1.03
CA ASP A 112 -17.64 20.55 -0.16
C ASP A 112 -17.08 19.90 -1.45
N ASP A 113 -15.76 19.65 -1.52
CA ASP A 113 -15.11 18.91 -2.62
C ASP A 113 -14.00 18.02 -2.05
N VAL A 114 -14.30 16.75 -1.73
CA VAL A 114 -13.28 15.79 -1.29
C VAL A 114 -12.64 15.16 -2.53
N PRO A 115 -11.38 15.50 -2.88
CA PRO A 115 -10.71 14.91 -4.02
C PRO A 115 -10.54 13.40 -3.83
N PHE A 116 -11.18 12.61 -4.69
CA PHE A 116 -11.06 11.15 -4.66
C PHE A 116 -9.89 10.73 -5.54
N SER A 117 -8.75 10.42 -4.90
CA SER A 117 -7.63 9.79 -5.61
C SER A 117 -7.85 8.29 -5.65
N LEU A 118 -7.72 7.68 -6.84
CA LEU A 118 -7.85 6.24 -7.04
C LEU A 118 -6.64 5.71 -7.77
N VAL A 119 -6.00 4.70 -7.20
CA VAL A 119 -4.89 3.96 -7.80
C VAL A 119 -5.27 2.49 -7.84
N GLY A 120 -5.22 1.88 -9.01
CA GLY A 120 -5.36 0.44 -9.18
C GLY A 120 -4.04 -0.17 -9.62
N GLY A 121 -3.82 -1.45 -9.32
CA GLY A 121 -2.64 -2.16 -9.77
C GLY A 121 -2.82 -3.67 -9.86
N ILE A 122 -1.94 -4.29 -10.63
CA ILE A 122 -1.80 -5.75 -10.72
C ILE A 122 -0.34 -6.09 -10.47
N LYS A 123 -0.11 -7.16 -9.71
CA LYS A 123 1.20 -7.69 -9.37
C LYS A 123 1.22 -9.18 -9.68
N VAL A 124 2.24 -9.59 -10.42
CA VAL A 124 2.54 -10.98 -10.73
C VAL A 124 3.83 -11.34 -10.00
N SER A 125 3.75 -12.28 -9.08
CA SER A 125 4.83 -12.78 -8.24
C SER A 125 5.19 -14.22 -8.63
N ARG A 126 6.49 -14.51 -8.67
CA ARG A 126 7.02 -15.83 -8.99
C ARG A 126 8.15 -16.20 -8.03
N PRO A 127 8.03 -17.29 -7.25
CA PRO A 127 9.15 -17.85 -6.52
C PRO A 127 10.18 -18.42 -7.52
N LEU A 128 11.41 -17.94 -7.45
CA LEU A 128 12.55 -18.50 -8.20
C LEU A 128 13.24 -19.61 -7.40
N SER A 129 13.21 -19.51 -6.08
CA SER A 129 13.63 -20.55 -5.13
C SER A 129 12.82 -20.42 -3.82
N GLU A 130 13.16 -21.21 -2.80
CA GLU A 130 12.55 -21.12 -1.46
C GLU A 130 12.75 -19.76 -0.77
N ARG A 131 13.77 -19.00 -1.18
CA ARG A 131 14.10 -17.70 -0.58
C ARG A 131 14.17 -16.56 -1.59
N LEU A 132 14.25 -16.84 -2.89
CA LEU A 132 14.35 -15.80 -3.89
C LEU A 132 13.03 -15.67 -4.64
N HIS A 133 12.44 -14.49 -4.59
CA HIS A 133 11.16 -14.18 -5.21
C HIS A 133 11.30 -12.99 -6.14
N LEU A 134 10.65 -13.06 -7.28
CA LEU A 134 10.61 -12.01 -8.28
C LEU A 134 9.16 -11.60 -8.50
N ALA A 135 8.89 -10.31 -8.55
CA ALA A 135 7.58 -9.81 -8.92
C ALA A 135 7.68 -8.66 -9.93
N PHE A 136 6.67 -8.56 -10.78
CA PHE A 136 6.46 -7.45 -11.68
C PHE A 136 5.04 -6.95 -11.51
N GLY A 137 4.86 -5.65 -11.66
CA GLY A 137 3.52 -5.10 -11.64
C GLY A 137 3.39 -3.79 -12.38
N VAL A 138 2.14 -3.41 -12.58
CA VAL A 138 1.75 -2.11 -13.10
C VAL A 138 0.72 -1.53 -12.15
N GLN A 139 0.84 -0.25 -11.86
CA GLN A 139 -0.15 0.51 -11.11
C GLN A 139 -0.40 1.83 -11.82
N GLY A 140 -1.62 2.33 -11.74
CA GLY A 140 -1.97 3.60 -12.33
C GLY A 140 -3.23 4.17 -11.72
N GLY A 141 -3.42 5.46 -11.91
CA GLY A 141 -4.50 6.15 -11.22
C GLY A 141 -4.58 7.61 -11.55
N SER A 142 -5.55 8.25 -10.92
CA SER A 142 -5.74 9.69 -10.94
C SER A 142 -5.70 10.22 -9.52
N PHE A 143 -5.11 11.40 -9.39
CA PHE A 143 -4.97 12.16 -8.16
C PHE A 143 -5.55 13.54 -8.43
N ASP A 144 -6.59 13.88 -7.69
CA ASP A 144 -7.04 15.27 -7.65
C ASP A 144 -6.21 15.98 -6.58
N THR A 145 -5.41 16.94 -7.06
CA THR A 145 -4.46 17.68 -6.24
C THR A 145 -4.91 19.10 -5.99
N GLY A 146 -6.22 19.36 -5.88
CA GLY A 146 -6.86 20.68 -5.75
C GLY A 146 -6.26 21.68 -4.75
N GLN A 147 -5.17 21.38 -4.04
CA GLN A 147 -4.25 22.33 -3.40
C GLN A 147 -3.30 23.10 -4.34
N TYR A 148 -3.01 22.64 -5.56
CA TYR A 148 -1.94 23.21 -6.42
C TYR A 148 -2.37 23.73 -7.81
N LEU A 149 -3.67 24.01 -8.06
CA LEU A 149 -4.19 24.43 -9.39
C LEU A 149 -3.93 23.39 -10.52
N LEU A 150 -3.58 22.15 -10.15
CA LEU A 150 -3.47 21.02 -11.06
C LEU A 150 -4.76 20.21 -10.94
N ASP A 151 -5.72 20.51 -11.83
CA ASP A 151 -7.10 20.00 -11.75
C ASP A 151 -7.23 18.48 -11.82
N THR A 152 -6.22 17.74 -12.29
CA THR A 152 -6.06 16.29 -12.10
C THR A 152 -4.64 15.90 -12.53
N LEU A 153 -3.95 15.11 -11.72
CA LEU A 153 -2.72 14.41 -12.08
C LEU A 153 -3.03 12.93 -12.31
N ASN A 154 -2.72 12.43 -13.49
CA ASN A 154 -2.79 11.01 -13.81
C ASN A 154 -1.38 10.43 -13.73
N GLY A 155 -1.27 9.19 -13.30
CA GLY A 155 0.01 8.51 -13.17
C GLY A 155 -0.07 7.06 -13.58
N ILE A 156 0.99 6.55 -14.20
CA ILE A 156 1.22 5.13 -14.40
C ILE A 156 2.63 4.78 -13.97
N SER A 157 2.78 3.62 -13.36
CA SER A 157 4.06 3.05 -13.03
C SER A 157 4.09 1.57 -13.34
N VAL A 158 5.24 1.14 -13.85
CA VAL A 158 5.62 -0.25 -13.86
C VAL A 158 6.69 -0.45 -12.80
N TYR A 159 6.75 -1.63 -12.20
CA TYR A 159 7.75 -1.94 -11.20
C TYR A 159 8.23 -3.38 -11.28
N GLY A 160 9.48 -3.57 -10.91
CA GLY A 160 10.08 -4.87 -10.63
C GLY A 160 10.51 -4.94 -9.17
N ILE A 161 10.30 -6.09 -8.54
CA ILE A 161 10.65 -6.35 -7.15
C ILE A 161 11.44 -7.64 -7.08
N LEU A 162 12.60 -7.60 -6.44
CA LEU A 162 13.37 -8.78 -6.08
C LEU A 162 13.39 -8.88 -4.56
N THR A 163 12.86 -9.97 -4.02
CA THR A 163 12.86 -10.25 -2.57
C THR A 163 13.70 -11.47 -2.27
N TYR A 164 14.60 -11.34 -1.30
CA TYR A 164 15.35 -12.44 -0.73
C TYR A 164 14.96 -12.65 0.74
N GLY A 165 14.46 -13.84 1.07
CA GLY A 165 14.09 -14.24 2.42
C GLY A 165 12.78 -15.02 2.50
N THR A 166 12.21 -15.05 3.69
CA THR A 166 10.95 -15.73 4.02
C THR A 166 9.90 -14.69 4.47
N PRO A 167 8.63 -15.09 4.67
CA PRO A 167 7.61 -14.22 5.25
C PRO A 167 7.98 -13.60 6.61
N ASP A 168 8.87 -14.25 7.37
CA ASP A 168 9.31 -13.81 8.70
C ASP A 168 10.62 -13.02 8.68
N ALA A 169 11.42 -13.11 7.62
CA ALA A 169 12.66 -12.35 7.49
C ALA A 169 13.04 -12.19 6.03
N HIS A 170 12.96 -10.96 5.49
CA HIS A 170 13.29 -10.70 4.10
C HIS A 170 13.82 -9.29 3.85
N VAL A 171 14.48 -9.15 2.71
CA VAL A 171 14.89 -7.88 2.12
C VAL A 171 14.37 -7.82 0.69
N SER A 172 13.84 -6.67 0.28
CA SER A 172 13.22 -6.44 -1.01
C SER A 172 13.83 -5.21 -1.67
N LEU A 173 14.31 -5.38 -2.90
CA LEU A 173 14.69 -4.29 -3.79
C LEU A 173 13.57 -4.07 -4.80
N THR A 174 12.96 -2.89 -4.79
CA THR A 174 11.97 -2.46 -5.76
C THR A 174 12.57 -1.39 -6.65
N VAL A 175 12.33 -1.46 -7.96
CA VAL A 175 12.63 -0.37 -8.90
C VAL A 175 11.34 0.02 -9.59
N ARG A 176 10.98 1.30 -9.49
CA ARG A 176 9.67 1.80 -9.91
C ARG A 176 9.81 3.06 -10.77
N PRO A 177 9.91 2.95 -12.10
CA PRO A 177 9.62 4.07 -12.98
C PRO A 177 8.13 4.46 -12.89
N PHE A 178 7.88 5.76 -12.80
CA PHE A 178 6.57 6.37 -12.71
C PHE A 178 6.50 7.54 -13.68
N LEU A 179 5.47 7.57 -14.53
CA LEU A 179 5.17 8.66 -15.44
C LEU A 179 3.88 9.31 -14.97
N ALA A 180 3.88 10.62 -14.71
CA ALA A 180 2.64 11.36 -14.53
C ALA A 180 2.47 12.50 -15.50
N TRP A 181 1.21 12.81 -15.78
CA TRP A 181 0.78 13.89 -16.64
C TRP A 181 -0.47 14.53 -16.06
N GLY A 182 -0.77 15.75 -16.44
CA GLY A 182 -1.97 16.44 -15.98
C GLY A 182 -2.33 17.61 -16.88
N THR A 183 -3.41 18.30 -16.54
CA THR A 183 -3.97 19.42 -17.33
C THR A 183 -2.91 20.49 -17.67
N TYR A 184 -1.93 20.69 -16.79
CA TYR A 184 -0.83 21.66 -16.96
C TYR A 184 0.57 21.02 -16.88
N HIS A 185 0.70 19.72 -17.14
CA HIS A 185 1.99 19.01 -17.06
C HIS A 185 2.15 17.99 -18.20
N SER A 186 3.14 18.23 -19.06
CA SER A 186 3.37 17.47 -20.31
C SER A 186 4.12 16.14 -20.13
N GLY A 187 3.89 15.44 -19.02
CA GLY A 187 4.55 14.16 -18.73
C GLY A 187 5.91 14.32 -18.05
N SER A 188 6.05 13.82 -16.83
CA SER A 188 7.30 13.79 -16.07
C SER A 188 7.62 12.37 -15.64
N LEU A 189 8.81 11.89 -16.01
CA LEU A 189 9.33 10.58 -15.60
C LEU A 189 10.08 10.72 -14.28
N MET A 190 9.73 9.87 -13.32
CA MET A 190 10.42 9.69 -12.06
C MET A 190 10.85 8.23 -11.95
N ILE A 191 11.98 7.95 -11.32
CA ILE A 191 12.43 6.58 -11.04
C ILE A 191 12.69 6.47 -9.56
N LEU A 192 11.99 5.53 -8.90
CA LEU A 192 12.08 5.33 -7.46
C LEU A 192 12.60 3.91 -7.14
N PRO A 193 13.93 3.70 -7.10
CA PRO A 193 14.52 2.58 -6.40
C PRO A 193 14.21 2.65 -4.89
N MET A 194 13.89 1.50 -4.31
CA MET A 194 13.59 1.35 -2.89
C MET A 194 14.16 0.03 -2.39
N LEU A 195 14.89 0.08 -1.27
CA LEU A 195 15.39 -1.09 -0.56
C LEU A 195 14.68 -1.16 0.80
N GLY A 196 13.91 -2.22 1.00
CA GLY A 196 13.12 -2.45 2.21
C GLY A 196 13.38 -3.80 2.84
N GLY A 197 13.02 -3.95 4.11
CA GLY A 197 13.13 -5.23 4.78
C GLY A 197 12.25 -5.34 6.01
N PHE A 198 12.06 -6.59 6.42
CA PHE A 198 11.32 -6.96 7.62
C PHE A 198 12.03 -8.12 8.32
N VAL A 199 12.03 -8.08 9.66
CA VAL A 199 12.47 -9.18 10.50
C VAL A 199 11.50 -9.38 11.66
N ARG A 200 10.94 -10.58 11.78
CA ARG A 200 10.12 -11.00 12.91
C ARG A 200 11.02 -11.39 14.07
N LEU A 201 10.74 -10.81 15.23
CA LEU A 201 11.52 -11.01 16.45
C LEU A 201 10.79 -11.86 17.49
N GLY A 202 9.48 -12.03 17.33
CA GLY A 202 8.67 -12.94 18.14
C GLY A 202 7.35 -13.29 17.46
N GLU A 203 6.48 -14.00 18.17
CA GLU A 203 5.19 -14.44 17.63
C GLU A 203 4.31 -13.30 17.13
N GLN A 204 4.38 -12.12 17.75
CA GLN A 204 3.44 -11.03 17.45
C GLN A 204 4.13 -9.74 17.04
N TRP A 205 5.46 -9.70 16.93
CA TRP A 205 6.14 -8.46 16.61
C TRP A 205 7.42 -8.63 15.79
N GLY A 206 7.76 -7.59 15.05
CA GLY A 206 8.96 -7.48 14.24
C GLY A 206 9.32 -6.04 13.93
N LEU A 207 10.44 -5.87 13.22
CA LEU A 207 10.92 -4.57 12.77
C LEU A 207 10.87 -4.50 11.25
N ALA A 208 10.52 -3.33 10.74
CA ALA A 208 10.50 -3.04 9.32
C ALA A 208 11.21 -1.71 9.04
N GLY A 209 11.80 -1.58 7.87
CA GLY A 209 12.38 -0.33 7.42
C GLY A 209 12.67 -0.33 5.94
N GLU A 210 12.62 0.85 5.33
CA GLU A 210 12.76 1.03 3.89
C GLU A 210 13.44 2.34 3.59
N VAL A 211 14.30 2.37 2.58
CA VAL A 211 14.91 3.59 2.04
C VAL A 211 14.58 3.66 0.56
N ALA A 212 14.18 4.82 0.09
CA ALA A 212 13.96 5.08 -1.33
C ALA A 212 14.61 6.38 -1.75
N LEU A 213 15.01 6.43 -3.02
CA LEU A 213 15.72 7.55 -3.61
C LEU A 213 15.11 7.83 -4.97
N SER A 214 14.85 9.09 -5.30
CA SER A 214 14.54 9.53 -6.66
C SER A 214 15.70 10.39 -7.18
N PRO A 215 16.63 9.79 -7.96
CA PRO A 215 17.81 10.51 -8.44
C PRO A 215 17.53 11.41 -9.65
N VAL A 216 16.32 11.35 -10.21
CA VAL A 216 15.90 12.12 -11.39
C VAL A 216 14.90 13.18 -10.96
N ASP A 217 15.11 14.42 -11.43
CA ASP A 217 14.11 15.49 -11.34
C ASP A 217 12.91 15.10 -12.22
N GLY A 218 11.79 14.76 -11.57
CA GLY A 218 10.54 14.32 -12.21
C GLY A 218 9.40 15.27 -11.86
N ILE A 219 8.32 14.73 -11.28
CA ILE A 219 7.17 15.52 -10.79
C ILE A 219 7.55 16.32 -9.54
N SER A 220 8.50 15.77 -8.78
CA SER A 220 9.21 16.45 -7.71
C SER A 220 10.69 16.58 -8.11
N GLY A 221 11.42 17.49 -7.46
CA GLY A 221 12.88 17.49 -7.53
C GLY A 221 13.47 16.20 -6.98
N THR A 222 14.78 16.02 -7.08
CA THR A 222 15.45 14.86 -6.47
C THR A 222 15.22 14.80 -4.95
N PHE A 223 14.85 13.63 -4.45
CA PHE A 223 14.50 13.42 -3.03
C PHE A 223 14.86 12.02 -2.57
N GLY A 224 14.95 11.84 -1.26
CA GLY A 224 15.05 10.54 -0.62
C GLY A 224 14.16 10.47 0.61
N PHE A 225 13.70 9.28 0.94
CA PHE A 225 13.05 9.02 2.21
C PHE A 225 13.53 7.72 2.83
N ALA A 226 13.47 7.67 4.14
CA ALA A 226 13.71 6.49 4.95
C ALA A 226 12.52 6.28 5.89
N THR A 227 12.14 5.02 6.09
CA THR A 227 11.19 4.61 7.09
C THR A 227 11.81 3.58 7.99
N ALA A 228 11.42 3.62 9.27
CA ALA A 228 11.76 2.59 10.25
C ALA A 228 10.62 2.48 11.25
N GLY A 229 10.30 1.26 11.67
CA GLY A 229 9.19 1.03 12.56
C GLY A 229 9.12 -0.39 13.12
N ALA A 230 8.19 -0.54 14.06
CA ALA A 230 7.80 -1.83 14.61
C ALA A 230 6.46 -2.24 14.02
N ARG A 231 6.30 -3.55 13.80
CA ARG A 231 5.07 -4.17 13.34
C ARG A 231 4.57 -5.10 14.42
N PHE A 232 3.35 -4.88 14.88
CA PHE A 232 2.58 -5.79 15.74
C PHE A 232 1.60 -6.58 14.87
N MET A 233 1.46 -7.87 15.13
CA MET A 233 0.72 -8.79 14.27
C MET A 233 -0.16 -9.70 15.12
N GLY A 234 -1.38 -9.91 14.65
CA GLY A 234 -2.23 -11.05 15.00
C GLY A 234 -2.47 -11.92 13.76
N ARG A 235 -3.26 -12.98 13.93
CA ARG A 235 -3.54 -13.94 12.84
C ARG A 235 -4.21 -13.33 11.60
N GLN A 236 -4.96 -12.25 11.78
CA GLN A 236 -5.81 -11.62 10.76
C GLN A 236 -5.68 -10.09 10.78
N TRP A 237 -4.65 -9.56 11.44
CA TRP A 237 -4.47 -8.12 11.52
C TRP A 237 -3.01 -7.76 11.77
N SER A 238 -2.65 -6.52 11.46
CA SER A 238 -1.36 -5.94 11.81
C SER A 238 -1.46 -4.46 12.09
N LEU A 239 -0.62 -3.97 12.99
CA LEU A 239 -0.41 -2.56 13.29
C LEU A 239 1.06 -2.23 13.11
N ASP A 240 1.36 -1.34 12.17
CA ASP A 240 2.69 -0.76 11.99
C ASP A 240 2.75 0.58 12.71
N LEU A 241 3.79 0.80 13.50
CA LEU A 241 4.14 2.09 14.09
C LEU A 241 5.53 2.46 13.60
N GLY A 242 5.67 3.60 12.93
CA GLY A 242 6.93 3.97 12.31
C GLY A 242 7.14 5.46 12.20
N LEU A 243 8.36 5.80 11.79
CA LEU A 243 8.78 7.15 11.44
C LEU A 243 9.09 7.16 9.95
N LEU A 244 8.67 8.23 9.29
CA LEU A 244 9.07 8.58 7.93
C LEU A 244 9.99 9.80 8.03
N ALA A 245 11.24 9.64 7.63
CA ALA A 245 12.19 10.72 7.47
C ALA A 245 12.33 11.02 5.97
N GLU A 246 12.07 12.26 5.58
CA GLU A 246 12.18 12.73 4.20
C GLU A 246 13.24 13.83 4.11
N GLN A 247 14.01 13.82 3.03
CA GLN A 247 14.88 14.92 2.66
C GLN A 247 14.75 15.21 1.16
N GLN A 248 14.34 16.43 0.83
CA GLN A 248 14.49 16.98 -0.51
C GLN A 248 15.93 17.52 -0.63
N TRP A 249 16.68 17.05 -1.64
CA TRP A 249 18.11 17.37 -1.76
C TRP A 249 18.40 18.80 -2.24
N LYS A 250 17.40 19.52 -2.76
CA LYS A 250 17.60 20.85 -3.33
C LYS A 250 17.64 21.98 -2.31
N ASP A 251 16.87 21.94 -1.21
CA ASP A 251 16.62 23.17 -0.42
C ASP A 251 16.44 22.96 1.11
N THR A 252 16.70 21.78 1.66
CA THR A 252 16.46 21.50 3.09
C THR A 252 17.65 20.82 3.78
N ASP A 253 18.32 21.58 4.66
CA ASP A 253 19.42 21.09 5.51
C ASP A 253 18.93 20.16 6.64
N ASN A 254 17.63 20.18 6.96
CA ASN A 254 17.04 19.38 8.03
C ASN A 254 16.03 18.37 7.46
N PRO A 255 16.16 17.07 7.78
CA PRO A 255 15.16 16.08 7.39
C PRO A 255 13.85 16.32 8.14
N SER A 256 12.73 16.24 7.42
CA SER A 256 11.40 16.25 8.03
C SER A 256 11.08 14.85 8.54
N VAL A 257 10.65 14.75 9.81
CA VAL A 257 10.29 13.47 10.42
C VAL A 257 8.80 13.47 10.74
N LEU A 258 8.07 12.55 10.14
CA LEU A 258 6.64 12.35 10.33
C LEU A 258 6.40 11.02 11.02
N PRO A 259 5.74 10.99 12.20
CA PRO A 259 5.25 9.74 12.74
C PRO A 259 4.09 9.23 11.87
N GLY A 260 4.04 7.91 11.69
CA GLY A 260 3.00 7.26 10.92
C GLY A 260 2.58 5.95 11.56
N PHE A 261 1.36 5.52 11.24
CA PHE A 261 0.92 4.17 11.54
C PHE A 261 0.15 3.58 10.38
N SER A 262 0.18 2.25 10.29
CA SER A 262 -0.67 1.49 9.38
C SER A 262 -1.47 0.47 10.17
N PHE A 263 -2.76 0.33 9.89
CA PHE A 263 -3.58 -0.74 10.45
C PHE A 263 -4.24 -1.51 9.32
N LEU A 264 -4.11 -2.83 9.35
CA LEU A 264 -4.62 -3.72 8.31
C LEU A 264 -5.40 -4.86 8.92
N PHE A 265 -6.48 -5.21 8.25
CA PHE A 265 -7.20 -6.45 8.43
C PHE A 265 -6.87 -7.39 7.28
N HIS A 266 -6.71 -8.67 7.59
CA HIS A 266 -6.28 -9.72 6.68
C HIS A 266 -7.28 -10.87 6.74
N TRP A 267 -7.61 -11.45 5.58
CA TRP A 267 -8.45 -12.63 5.47
C TRP A 267 -7.79 -13.70 4.62
N ARG A 268 -8.19 -14.94 4.88
CA ARG A 268 -7.82 -16.15 4.15
C ARG A 268 -9.02 -17.09 4.09
#